data_AF-A0A1M6MUK6-F1
#
_entry.id   AF-A0A1M6MUK6-F1
#
_cell.length_a   1.000
_cell.length_b   1.000
_cell.length_c   1.000
_cell.angle_alpha   90.00
_cell.angle_beta   90.00
_cell.angle_gamma   90.00
#
_symmetry.space_group_name_H-M   'P 1'
#
loop_
_entity.id
_entity.type
_entity.pdbx_description
1 polymer ?
#
loop_
_entity_poly.entity_id
_entity_poly.type
_entity_poly.pdbx_seq_one_letter_code
_entity_poly.pdbx_strand_id
1 'polypeptide(L)'
;MNFPVIKGAGYALVHTPDMIIHNGTTQTTERITNPESEYLKKINDHVRSYEEVVRYIPNQVYIGNMKPGDLAEYEMPWFDKTGKTEVRFGKFGEIMPQDEFMGLMKMADVFDLVLLEKDFNEAVREKLMAHPLFKNEAEGMKAGVEIEEIEKAVADHAEGLYNDGKLVGCVKRAHDVDANLTSHILFENLVVKASGVLAFNNL
;
A
#
# COMPACT_ATOMS: atom_id res chain seq x y z
N MET A 1 -23.94 11.80 -33.45
CA MET A 1 -22.90 10.81 -33.11
C MET A 1 -22.52 11.04 -31.66
N ASN A 2 -22.67 10.04 -30.79
CA ASN A 2 -22.12 10.10 -29.44
C ASN A 2 -20.76 9.42 -29.47
N PHE A 3 -19.69 10.21 -29.40
CA PHE A 3 -18.36 9.66 -29.23
C PHE A 3 -18.13 9.33 -27.76
N PRO A 4 -17.43 8.22 -27.45
CA PRO A 4 -16.95 8.00 -26.09
C PRO A 4 -16.07 9.19 -25.67
N VAL A 5 -16.36 9.75 -24.50
CA VAL A 5 -15.58 10.84 -23.90
C VAL A 5 -15.19 10.43 -22.48
N ILE A 6 -13.98 10.78 -22.08
CA ILE A 6 -13.53 10.62 -20.69
C ILE A 6 -14.33 11.62 -19.83
N LYS A 7 -14.99 11.12 -18.79
CA LYS A 7 -15.82 11.92 -17.87
C LYS A 7 -15.08 12.33 -16.60
N GLY A 8 -14.08 11.55 -16.19
CA GLY A 8 -13.27 11.77 -14.99
C GLY A 8 -12.01 10.91 -15.04
N ALA A 9 -11.06 11.24 -14.18
CA ALA A 9 -9.84 10.48 -13.97
C ALA A 9 -9.46 10.60 -12.49
N GLY A 10 -9.27 9.46 -11.84
CA GLY A 10 -8.83 9.33 -10.46
C GLY A 10 -7.53 8.56 -10.43
N TYR A 11 -6.61 8.99 -9.59
CA TYR A 11 -5.27 8.42 -9.45
C TYR A 11 -5.02 8.02 -8.01
N ALA A 12 -4.12 7.06 -7.84
CA ALA A 12 -3.67 6.60 -6.53
C ALA A 12 -2.18 6.34 -6.59
N LEU A 13 -1.44 6.92 -5.64
CA LEU A 13 -0.10 6.49 -5.29
C LEU A 13 -0.17 5.87 -3.90
N VAL A 14 0.41 4.69 -3.75
CA VAL A 14 0.44 3.98 -2.48
C VAL A 14 1.90 3.75 -2.10
N HIS A 15 2.29 4.23 -0.93
CA HIS A 15 3.63 4.05 -0.41
C HIS A 15 3.68 2.85 0.52
N THR A 16 4.19 1.71 0.03
CA THR A 16 4.23 0.43 0.74
C THR A 16 5.67 -0.14 0.82
N PRO A 17 6.56 0.52 1.58
CA PRO A 17 7.98 0.17 1.63
C PRO A 17 8.23 -1.28 2.06
N ASP A 18 7.51 -1.77 3.07
CA ASP A 18 7.69 -3.13 3.57
C ASP A 18 7.18 -4.18 2.58
N MET A 19 6.15 -3.87 1.78
CA MET A 19 5.68 -4.78 0.74
C MET A 19 6.75 -5.04 -0.34
N ILE A 20 7.57 -4.03 -0.64
CA ILE A 20 8.73 -4.18 -1.54
C ILE A 20 9.75 -5.13 -0.92
N ILE A 21 10.04 -4.97 0.37
CA ILE A 21 11.05 -5.74 1.10
C ILE A 21 10.63 -7.20 1.28
N HIS A 22 9.37 -7.42 1.64
CA HIS A 22 8.88 -8.73 2.06
C HIS A 22 8.26 -9.52 0.91
N ASN A 23 7.54 -8.88 0.00
CA ASN A 23 6.74 -9.55 -1.03
C ASN A 23 7.27 -9.36 -2.45
N GLY A 24 8.21 -8.43 -2.67
CA GLY A 24 8.79 -8.16 -3.99
C GLY A 24 9.63 -9.33 -4.53
N THR A 25 9.44 -9.69 -5.80
CA THR A 25 10.10 -10.85 -6.44
C THR A 25 11.63 -10.81 -6.35
N THR A 26 12.23 -9.61 -6.45
CA THR A 26 13.70 -9.47 -6.37
C THR A 26 14.21 -9.84 -4.98
N GLN A 27 13.54 -9.32 -3.94
CA GLN A 27 13.91 -9.49 -2.55
C GLN A 27 13.62 -10.91 -2.07
N THR A 28 12.47 -11.48 -2.46
CA THR A 28 12.13 -12.87 -2.13
C THR A 28 13.07 -13.85 -2.81
N THR A 29 13.42 -13.63 -4.08
CA THR A 29 14.41 -14.48 -4.79
C THR A 29 15.78 -14.38 -4.15
N GLU A 30 16.27 -13.17 -3.88
CA GLU A 30 17.59 -12.97 -3.26
C GLU A 30 17.65 -13.60 -1.86
N ARG A 31 16.57 -13.53 -1.07
CA ARG A 31 16.52 -14.17 0.26
C ARG A 31 16.61 -15.70 0.19
N ILE A 32 16.11 -16.29 -0.89
CA ILE A 32 16.18 -17.75 -1.11
C ILE A 32 17.57 -18.14 -1.62
N THR A 33 18.13 -17.40 -2.57
CA THR A 33 19.38 -17.76 -3.26
C THR A 33 20.64 -17.31 -2.53
N ASN A 34 20.58 -16.18 -1.81
CA ASN A 34 21.69 -15.52 -1.15
C ASN A 34 21.24 -14.73 0.10
N PRO A 35 20.81 -15.42 1.17
CA PRO A 35 20.19 -14.79 2.35
C PRO A 35 21.08 -13.76 3.06
N GLU A 36 22.40 -13.86 2.93
CA GLU A 36 23.38 -12.97 3.60
C GLU A 36 23.88 -11.84 2.69
N SER A 37 23.20 -11.57 1.56
CA SER A 37 23.65 -10.61 0.58
C SER A 37 23.76 -9.19 1.15
N GLU A 38 24.78 -8.46 0.69
CA GLU A 38 24.93 -7.03 1.01
C GLU A 38 23.74 -6.20 0.51
N TYR A 39 23.05 -6.67 -0.54
CA TYR A 39 21.83 -6.04 -1.03
C TYR A 39 20.72 -6.09 0.01
N LEU A 40 20.41 -7.26 0.58
CA LEU A 40 19.36 -7.42 1.59
C LEU A 40 19.68 -6.64 2.87
N LYS A 41 20.97 -6.51 3.22
CA LYS A 41 21.40 -5.74 4.40
C LYS A 41 21.22 -4.22 4.22
N LYS A 42 21.34 -3.72 3.00
CA LYS A 42 21.32 -2.27 2.69
C LYS A 42 19.98 -1.77 2.16
N ILE A 43 19.06 -2.64 1.75
CA ILE A 43 17.83 -2.22 1.08
C ILE A 43 17.02 -1.20 1.90
N ASN A 44 16.95 -1.39 3.22
CA ASN A 44 16.21 -0.49 4.12
C ASN A 44 16.78 0.94 4.11
N ASP A 45 18.08 1.11 3.88
CA ASP A 45 18.73 2.42 3.79
C ASP A 45 18.44 3.16 2.46
N HIS A 46 17.82 2.47 1.50
CA HIS A 46 17.56 2.96 0.15
C HIS A 46 16.06 3.12 -0.15
N VAL A 47 15.19 2.90 0.83
CA VAL A 47 13.75 3.15 0.70
C VAL A 47 13.44 4.55 1.23
N ARG A 48 12.70 5.34 0.46
CA ARG A 48 12.25 6.67 0.89
C ARG A 48 11.24 6.55 2.03
N SER A 49 11.29 7.50 2.95
CA SER A 49 10.22 7.75 3.91
C SER A 49 8.94 8.23 3.23
N TYR A 50 7.81 8.10 3.92
CA TYR A 50 6.53 8.60 3.44
C TYR A 50 6.58 10.11 3.16
N GLU A 51 7.23 10.88 4.04
CA GLU A 51 7.37 12.33 3.92
C GLU A 51 8.17 12.71 2.66
N GLU A 52 9.24 11.97 2.34
CA GLU A 52 10.00 12.17 1.11
C GLU A 52 9.17 11.85 -0.14
N VAL A 53 8.33 10.81 -0.09
CA VAL A 53 7.43 10.44 -1.19
C VAL A 53 6.34 11.50 -1.40
N VAL A 54 5.79 12.07 -0.33
CA VAL A 54 4.84 13.19 -0.42
C VAL A 54 5.51 14.42 -0.99
N ARG A 55 6.74 14.73 -0.56
CA ARG A 55 7.49 15.89 -1.05
C ARG A 55 8.08 15.69 -2.45
N TYR A 56 8.02 14.50 -3.03
CA TYR A 56 8.56 14.24 -4.36
C TYR A 56 7.71 14.96 -5.43
N ILE A 57 8.32 15.94 -6.10
CA ILE A 57 7.62 16.88 -7.00
C ILE A 57 6.83 16.16 -8.11
N PRO A 58 7.36 15.10 -8.77
CA PRO A 58 6.60 14.36 -9.76
C PRO A 58 5.33 13.68 -9.19
N ASN A 59 5.35 13.22 -7.94
CA ASN A 59 4.14 12.67 -7.31
C ASN A 59 3.07 13.75 -7.12
N GLN A 60 3.48 14.97 -6.80
CA GLN A 60 2.58 16.12 -6.63
C GLN A 60 1.96 16.58 -7.95
N VAL A 61 2.69 16.47 -9.05
CA VAL A 61 2.15 16.63 -10.40
C VAL A 61 1.15 15.52 -10.72
N TYR A 62 1.47 14.27 -10.38
CA TYR A 62 0.63 13.11 -10.63
C TYR A 62 -0.75 13.22 -9.94
N ILE A 63 -0.79 13.63 -8.67
CA ILE A 63 -2.06 13.85 -7.94
C ILE A 63 -2.74 15.19 -8.26
N GLY A 64 -2.13 16.02 -9.11
CA GLY A 64 -2.74 17.26 -9.63
C GLY A 64 -2.57 18.50 -8.76
N ASN A 65 -1.63 18.51 -7.80
CA ASN A 65 -1.29 19.70 -7.02
C ASN A 65 -0.38 20.66 -7.79
N MET A 66 0.32 20.17 -8.80
CA MET A 66 1.17 20.95 -9.70
C MET A 66 0.86 20.58 -11.15
N LYS A 67 1.17 21.47 -12.09
CA LYS A 67 1.03 21.19 -13.53
C LYS A 67 2.28 20.48 -14.03
N PRO A 68 2.16 19.62 -15.06
CA PRO A 68 3.33 19.03 -15.71
C PRO A 68 4.35 20.04 -16.22
N GLY A 69 3.91 21.22 -16.67
CA GLY A 69 4.79 22.31 -17.11
C GLY A 69 5.68 22.87 -15.99
N ASP A 70 5.23 22.81 -14.73
CA ASP A 70 5.97 23.34 -13.58
C ASP A 70 7.25 22.50 -13.31
N LEU A 71 7.31 21.25 -13.79
CA LEU A 71 8.51 20.41 -13.69
C LEU A 71 9.70 20.96 -14.48
N ALA A 72 9.44 21.75 -15.54
CA ALA A 72 10.50 22.35 -16.35
C ALA A 72 11.31 23.41 -15.58
N GLU A 73 10.77 23.93 -14.46
CA GLU A 73 11.48 24.85 -13.56
C GLU A 73 12.52 24.15 -12.68
N TYR A 74 12.49 22.81 -12.63
CA TYR A 74 13.40 21.99 -11.84
C TYR A 74 14.40 21.28 -12.76
N GLU A 75 15.69 21.53 -12.53
CA GLU A 75 16.76 20.81 -13.22
C GLU A 75 16.64 19.29 -12.99
N MET A 76 16.95 18.48 -14.00
CA MET A 76 16.98 17.02 -13.89
C MET A 76 18.36 16.53 -13.41
N PRO A 77 18.46 15.37 -12.73
CA PRO A 77 17.36 14.46 -12.37
C PRO A 77 16.51 14.99 -11.20
N TRP A 78 15.29 14.48 -11.04
CA TRP A 78 14.39 14.93 -9.96
C TRP A 78 14.50 14.09 -8.68
N PHE A 79 15.10 12.90 -8.75
CA PHE A 79 15.05 11.92 -7.65
C PHE A 79 15.78 12.38 -6.37
N ASP A 80 16.70 13.34 -6.50
CA ASP A 80 17.49 13.96 -5.43
C ASP A 80 16.93 15.32 -5.00
N LYS A 81 15.75 15.70 -5.50
CA LYS A 81 15.10 16.98 -5.22
C LYS A 81 13.93 16.81 -4.28
N THR A 82 13.86 17.67 -3.27
CA THR A 82 12.79 17.68 -2.28
C THR A 82 11.89 18.90 -2.51
N GLY A 83 10.61 18.66 -2.77
CA GLY A 83 9.59 19.70 -2.82
C GLY A 83 9.25 20.21 -1.42
N LYS A 84 8.47 21.30 -1.37
CA LYS A 84 8.07 21.96 -0.10
C LYS A 84 6.69 21.54 0.41
N THR A 85 5.92 20.83 -0.40
CA THR A 85 4.54 20.45 -0.05
C THR A 85 4.52 19.20 0.81
N GLU A 86 3.65 19.21 1.81
CA GLU A 86 3.35 18.06 2.68
C GLU A 86 1.91 17.56 2.44
N VAL A 87 1.30 18.00 1.33
CA VAL A 87 -0.09 17.69 1.01
C VAL A 87 -0.15 16.34 0.28
N ARG A 88 -0.73 15.34 0.94
CA ARG A 88 -0.95 14.00 0.35
C ARG A 88 -2.17 13.91 -0.56
N PHE A 89 -3.14 14.81 -0.42
CA PHE A 89 -4.34 14.88 -1.25
C PHE A 89 -4.16 15.87 -2.40
N GLY A 90 -4.69 15.57 -3.56
CA GLY A 90 -4.67 16.46 -4.71
C GLY A 90 -5.94 16.38 -5.52
N LYS A 91 -6.03 17.24 -6.55
CA LYS A 91 -7.23 17.37 -7.38
C LYS A 91 -7.67 16.06 -8.01
N PHE A 92 -6.73 15.19 -8.36
CA PHE A 92 -7.03 13.97 -9.09
C PHE A 92 -6.77 12.69 -8.29
N GLY A 93 -6.27 12.78 -7.05
CA GLY A 93 -5.87 11.59 -6.32
C GLY A 93 -5.13 11.88 -5.03
N GLU A 94 -4.50 10.84 -4.48
CA GLU A 94 -3.76 10.94 -3.24
C GLU A 94 -2.51 10.04 -3.19
N ILE A 95 -1.66 10.31 -2.20
CA ILE A 95 -0.52 9.50 -1.79
C ILE A 95 -0.85 8.85 -0.45
N MET A 96 -1.30 7.60 -0.46
CA MET A 96 -1.71 6.87 0.74
C MET A 96 -0.51 6.18 1.43
N PRO A 97 -0.37 6.28 2.76
CA PRO A 97 0.64 5.56 3.52
C PRO A 97 0.28 4.07 3.67
N GLN A 98 1.29 3.26 3.96
CA GLN A 98 1.19 1.81 3.99
C GLN A 98 0.14 1.28 4.97
N ASP A 99 0.09 1.87 6.17
CA ASP A 99 -0.78 1.43 7.25
C ASP A 99 -2.26 1.62 6.91
N GLU A 100 -2.64 2.80 6.42
CA GLU A 100 -3.98 3.06 5.88
C GLU A 100 -4.32 2.14 4.72
N PHE A 101 -3.34 1.85 3.86
CA PHE A 101 -3.53 0.93 2.74
C PHE A 101 -3.79 -0.51 3.18
N MET A 102 -3.13 -1.00 4.24
CA MET A 102 -3.43 -2.30 4.83
C MET A 102 -4.86 -2.36 5.39
N GLY A 103 -5.33 -1.27 5.99
CA GLY A 103 -6.73 -1.15 6.39
C GLY A 103 -7.69 -1.18 5.19
N LEU A 104 -7.34 -0.49 4.10
CA LEU A 104 -8.11 -0.55 2.85
C LEU A 104 -8.12 -1.95 2.24
N MET A 105 -7.01 -2.70 2.30
CA MET A 105 -6.97 -4.10 1.90
C MET A 105 -7.94 -4.94 2.73
N LYS A 106 -7.99 -4.75 4.05
CA LYS A 106 -8.95 -5.44 4.93
C LYS A 106 -10.40 -5.08 4.60
N MET A 107 -10.71 -3.81 4.33
CA MET A 107 -12.06 -3.39 3.93
C MET A 107 -12.45 -3.90 2.54
N ALA A 108 -11.49 -3.99 1.62
CA ALA A 108 -11.72 -4.54 0.28
C ALA A 108 -11.88 -6.06 0.28
N ASP A 109 -11.48 -6.74 1.35
CA ASP A 109 -11.56 -8.18 1.49
C ASP A 109 -12.96 -8.64 1.95
N VAL A 110 -13.66 -9.33 1.06
CA VAL A 110 -15.00 -9.87 1.34
C VAL A 110 -14.97 -11.29 1.91
N PHE A 111 -13.79 -11.92 1.96
CA PHE A 111 -13.60 -13.32 2.36
C PHE A 111 -12.88 -13.48 3.71
N ASP A 112 -12.56 -12.39 4.42
CA ASP A 112 -11.89 -12.39 5.73
C ASP A 112 -10.54 -13.15 5.74
N LEU A 113 -9.80 -13.00 4.65
CA LEU A 113 -8.43 -13.47 4.46
C LEU A 113 -7.39 -12.53 5.08
N VAL A 114 -7.66 -11.22 5.12
CA VAL A 114 -6.78 -10.21 5.72
C VAL A 114 -7.01 -10.15 7.23
N LEU A 115 -6.01 -10.61 7.97
CA LEU A 115 -5.93 -10.47 9.41
C LEU A 115 -4.98 -9.33 9.74
N LEU A 116 -5.40 -8.45 10.66
CA LEU A 116 -4.58 -7.37 11.21
C LEU A 116 -4.55 -7.54 12.72
N GLU A 117 -3.40 -7.23 13.33
CA GLU A 117 -3.23 -7.22 14.78
C GLU A 117 -4.18 -6.18 15.38
N LYS A 118 -4.74 -6.49 16.54
CA LYS A 118 -5.80 -5.72 17.20
C LYS A 118 -5.49 -4.24 17.37
N ASP A 119 -4.35 -3.89 17.95
CA ASP A 119 -3.98 -2.50 18.21
C ASP A 119 -3.66 -1.76 16.90
N PHE A 120 -2.95 -2.42 15.99
CA PHE A 120 -2.69 -1.89 14.64
C PHE A 120 -3.98 -1.64 13.86
N ASN A 121 -4.93 -2.59 13.91
CA ASN A 121 -6.21 -2.51 13.23
C ASN A 121 -7.03 -1.32 13.75
N GLU A 122 -7.09 -1.11 15.07
CA GLU A 122 -7.82 0.03 15.62
C GLU A 122 -7.16 1.36 15.27
N ALA A 123 -5.83 1.46 15.36
CA ALA A 123 -5.10 2.66 14.98
C ALA A 123 -5.33 3.04 13.50
N VAL A 124 -5.31 2.05 12.60
CA VAL A 124 -5.60 2.26 11.18
C VAL A 124 -7.07 2.60 10.95
N ARG A 125 -8.00 1.95 11.67
CA ARG A 125 -9.43 2.24 11.61
C ARG A 125 -9.71 3.70 11.98
N GLU A 126 -9.09 4.22 13.04
CA GLU A 126 -9.22 5.63 13.44
C GLU A 126 -8.74 6.59 12.34
N LYS A 127 -7.60 6.29 11.69
CA LYS A 127 -7.08 7.07 10.56
C LYS A 127 -8.05 7.05 9.37
N LEU A 128 -8.59 5.88 9.04
CA LEU A 128 -9.56 5.72 7.95
C LEU A 128 -10.92 6.36 8.25
N MET A 129 -11.33 6.40 9.52
CA MET A 129 -12.51 7.17 9.94
C MET A 129 -12.33 8.69 9.76
N ALA A 130 -11.10 9.18 9.88
CA ALA A 130 -10.76 10.58 9.58
C ALA A 130 -10.51 10.83 8.08
N HIS A 131 -10.44 9.77 7.27
CA HIS A 131 -10.16 9.87 5.85
C HIS A 131 -11.39 10.41 5.08
N PRO A 132 -11.21 11.37 4.14
CA PRO A 132 -12.34 11.98 3.43
C PRO A 132 -13.22 11.00 2.64
N LEU A 133 -12.63 9.89 2.19
CA LEU A 133 -13.27 8.92 1.29
C LEU A 133 -13.78 7.64 1.96
N PHE A 134 -13.30 7.29 3.16
CA PHE A 134 -13.49 5.93 3.72
C PHE A 134 -14.14 5.89 5.09
N LYS A 135 -14.66 7.03 5.56
CA LYS A 135 -15.23 7.12 6.91
C LYS A 135 -16.31 6.07 7.18
N ASN A 136 -17.25 5.89 6.26
CA ASN A 136 -18.39 4.99 6.46
C ASN A 136 -17.98 3.52 6.40
N GLU A 137 -17.05 3.18 5.51
CA GLU A 137 -16.49 1.84 5.35
C GLU A 137 -15.67 1.44 6.58
N ALA A 138 -14.89 2.38 7.13
CA ALA A 138 -14.08 2.18 8.33
C ALA A 138 -14.92 1.94 9.58
N GLU A 139 -16.12 2.54 9.67
CA GLU A 139 -17.06 2.27 10.78
C GLU A 139 -17.44 0.79 10.85
N GLY A 140 -17.58 0.13 9.69
CA GLY A 140 -17.90 -1.30 9.55
C GLY A 140 -16.70 -2.25 9.55
N MET A 141 -15.48 -1.73 9.74
CA MET A 141 -14.26 -2.53 9.75
C MET A 141 -14.27 -3.53 10.91
N LYS A 142 -14.12 -4.82 10.58
CA LYS A 142 -14.08 -5.90 11.58
C LYS A 142 -12.88 -5.71 12.52
N ALA A 143 -13.03 -6.15 13.77
CA ALA A 143 -11.96 -6.12 14.75
C ALA A 143 -10.71 -6.88 14.26
N GLY A 144 -9.55 -6.47 14.77
CA GLY A 144 -8.31 -7.22 14.60
C GLY A 144 -8.27 -8.48 15.46
N VAL A 145 -7.21 -9.27 15.28
CA VAL A 145 -6.94 -10.52 15.99
C VAL A 145 -5.69 -10.38 16.87
N GLU A 146 -5.49 -11.30 17.80
CA GLU A 146 -4.28 -11.33 18.62
C GLU A 146 -3.06 -11.72 17.76
N ILE A 147 -1.88 -11.20 18.10
CA ILE A 147 -0.66 -11.38 17.30
C ILE A 147 -0.27 -12.85 17.14
N GLU A 148 -0.55 -13.69 18.15
CA GLU A 148 -0.27 -15.12 18.12
C GLU A 148 -1.06 -15.86 17.03
N GLU A 149 -2.26 -15.37 16.68
CA GLU A 149 -3.05 -15.92 15.57
C GLU A 149 -2.37 -15.63 14.23
N ILE A 150 -1.82 -14.42 14.08
CA ILE A 150 -1.09 -13.99 12.88
C ILE A 150 0.21 -14.77 12.74
N GLU A 151 1.00 -14.89 13.81
CA GLU A 151 2.24 -15.67 13.82
C GLU A 151 1.98 -17.14 13.44
N LYS A 152 0.93 -17.73 14.00
CA LYS A 152 0.51 -19.09 13.66
C LYS A 152 0.10 -19.20 12.19
N ALA A 153 -0.67 -18.23 11.67
CA ALA A 153 -1.08 -18.22 10.28
C ALA A 153 0.12 -18.09 9.32
N VAL A 154 1.09 -17.23 9.62
CA VAL A 154 2.32 -17.08 8.83
C VAL A 154 3.17 -18.35 8.87
N ALA A 155 3.27 -19.00 10.03
CA ALA A 155 3.92 -20.31 10.15
C ALA A 155 3.19 -21.40 9.32
N ASP A 156 1.87 -21.27 9.14
CA ASP A 156 1.03 -22.10 8.27
C ASP A 156 0.80 -21.47 6.87
N HIS A 157 1.86 -20.89 6.30
CA HIS A 157 1.91 -20.40 4.92
C HIS A 157 1.05 -19.18 4.58
N ALA A 158 0.57 -18.40 5.54
CA ALA A 158 0.02 -17.07 5.25
C ALA A 158 1.13 -16.10 4.82
N GLU A 159 0.77 -15.12 4.00
CA GLU A 159 1.67 -14.07 3.55
C GLU A 159 1.71 -12.97 4.61
N GLY A 160 2.88 -12.66 5.17
CA GLY A 160 3.00 -11.68 6.25
C GLY A 160 2.83 -10.23 5.76
N LEU A 161 2.14 -9.41 6.55
CA LEU A 161 2.04 -7.96 6.36
C LEU A 161 2.90 -7.28 7.43
N TYR A 162 3.81 -6.42 6.98
CA TYR A 162 4.78 -5.75 7.84
C TYR A 162 4.62 -4.25 7.76
N ASN A 163 4.72 -3.57 8.89
CA ASN A 163 4.77 -2.11 8.95
C ASN A 163 5.94 -1.68 9.84
N ASP A 164 6.83 -0.86 9.28
CA ASP A 164 8.10 -0.45 9.93
C ASP A 164 8.93 -1.68 10.36
N GLY A 165 8.99 -2.70 9.51
CA GLY A 165 9.67 -3.97 9.76
C GLY A 165 9.03 -4.87 10.80
N LYS A 166 7.86 -4.52 11.36
CA LYS A 166 7.15 -5.33 12.36
C LYS A 166 5.99 -6.07 11.72
N LEU A 167 5.80 -7.34 12.08
CA LEU A 167 4.63 -8.12 11.67
C LEU A 167 3.37 -7.53 12.32
N VAL A 168 2.43 -7.06 11.49
CA VAL A 168 1.18 -6.42 11.92
C VAL A 168 -0.06 -7.09 11.36
N GLY A 169 0.11 -8.11 10.51
CA GLY A 169 -0.99 -8.80 9.88
C GLY A 169 -0.53 -9.92 8.96
N CYS A 170 -1.49 -10.56 8.30
CA CYS A 170 -1.22 -11.52 7.24
C CYS A 170 -2.39 -11.65 6.27
N VAL A 171 -2.12 -12.20 5.09
CA VAL A 171 -3.13 -12.66 4.14
C VAL A 171 -3.13 -14.19 4.10
N LYS A 172 -4.24 -14.80 4.50
CA LYS A 172 -4.41 -16.26 4.45
C LYS A 172 -4.58 -16.76 3.02
N ARG A 173 -4.22 -18.03 2.78
CA ARG A 173 -4.65 -18.76 1.58
C ARG A 173 -6.15 -19.01 1.62
N ALA A 174 -6.80 -19.08 0.46
CA ALA A 174 -8.23 -19.42 0.37
C ALA A 174 -8.46 -20.91 0.08
N HIS A 175 -7.41 -21.65 -0.29
CA HIS A 175 -7.47 -23.10 -0.50
C HIS A 175 -6.09 -23.74 -0.29
N ASP A 176 -6.06 -24.99 0.14
CA ASP A 176 -4.82 -25.74 0.42
C ASP A 176 -4.10 -26.33 -0.82
N VAL A 177 -4.72 -26.28 -2.00
CA VAL A 177 -4.29 -27.08 -3.18
C VAL A 177 -4.40 -26.28 -4.46
N ASP A 178 -5.40 -25.40 -4.59
CA ASP A 178 -5.53 -24.55 -5.77
C ASP A 178 -4.35 -23.57 -5.84
N ALA A 179 -3.53 -23.74 -6.88
CA ALA A 179 -2.35 -22.94 -7.12
C ALA A 179 -2.67 -21.45 -7.33
N ASN A 180 -3.91 -21.08 -7.66
CA ASN A 180 -4.35 -19.69 -7.82
C ASN A 180 -4.87 -19.06 -6.52
N LEU A 181 -5.02 -19.85 -5.45
CA LEU A 181 -5.57 -19.41 -4.16
C LEU A 181 -4.53 -19.48 -3.03
N THR A 182 -3.25 -19.42 -3.40
CA THR A 182 -2.14 -19.25 -2.45
C THR A 182 -2.23 -17.87 -1.77
N SER A 183 -1.68 -17.77 -0.57
CA SER A 183 -1.63 -16.52 0.19
C SER A 183 -0.94 -15.39 -0.59
N HIS A 184 0.14 -15.70 -1.30
CA HIS A 184 0.87 -14.75 -2.14
C HIS A 184 0.01 -14.17 -3.26
N ILE A 185 -0.69 -15.02 -4.03
CA ILE A 185 -1.57 -14.57 -5.12
C ILE A 185 -2.76 -13.78 -4.57
N LEU A 186 -3.32 -14.20 -3.44
CA LEU A 186 -4.42 -13.47 -2.80
C LEU A 186 -3.96 -12.12 -2.26
N PHE A 187 -2.75 -12.04 -1.72
CA PHE A 187 -2.13 -10.77 -1.34
C PHE A 187 -2.02 -9.84 -2.55
N GLU A 188 -1.46 -10.29 -3.67
CA GLU A 188 -1.37 -9.48 -4.90
C GLU A 188 -2.75 -9.03 -5.40
N ASN A 189 -3.72 -9.95 -5.45
CA ASN A 189 -5.09 -9.64 -5.86
C ASN A 189 -5.75 -8.59 -4.96
N LEU A 190 -5.52 -8.66 -3.65
CA LEU A 190 -6.05 -7.70 -2.68
C LEU A 190 -5.36 -6.35 -2.79
N VAL A 191 -4.04 -6.31 -3.01
CA VAL A 191 -3.31 -5.06 -3.29
C VAL A 191 -3.85 -4.40 -4.56
N VAL A 192 -4.08 -5.15 -5.63
CA VAL A 192 -4.67 -4.64 -6.88
C VAL A 192 -6.10 -4.13 -6.64
N LYS A 193 -6.92 -4.89 -5.92
CA LYS A 193 -8.30 -4.51 -5.62
C LYS A 193 -8.37 -3.23 -4.78
N ALA A 194 -7.61 -3.17 -3.69
CA ALA A 194 -7.58 -2.02 -2.78
C ALA A 194 -7.06 -0.76 -3.48
N SER A 195 -5.99 -0.86 -4.26
CA SER A 195 -5.46 0.28 -5.02
C SER A 195 -6.43 0.76 -6.11
N GLY A 196 -7.17 -0.16 -6.75
CA GLY A 196 -8.26 0.18 -7.66
C GLY A 196 -9.43 0.89 -6.97
N VAL A 197 -9.83 0.42 -5.77
CA VAL A 197 -10.85 1.10 -4.95
C VAL A 197 -10.41 2.51 -4.58
N LEU A 198 -9.14 2.69 -4.20
CA LEU A 198 -8.57 4.00 -3.90
C LEU A 198 -8.65 4.96 -5.09
N ALA A 199 -8.18 4.52 -6.26
CA ALA A 199 -8.22 5.33 -7.47
C ALA A 199 -9.67 5.65 -7.90
N PHE A 200 -10.58 4.68 -7.78
CA PHE A 200 -11.99 4.86 -8.13
C PHE A 200 -12.71 5.86 -7.22
N ASN A 201 -12.43 5.87 -5.92
CA ASN A 201 -13.03 6.84 -5.00
C ASN A 201 -12.48 8.26 -5.18
N ASN A 202 -11.38 8.43 -5.92
CA ASN A 202 -10.83 9.72 -6.32
C ASN A 202 -11.35 10.23 -7.69
N LEU A 203 -12.37 9.58 -8.29
CA LEU A 203 -12.97 9.98 -9.59
C LEU A 203 -13.89 11.20 -9.51
#